data_AF-A0A737I5Z5-F1
#
_entry.id   AF-A0A737I5Z5-F1
#
_cell.length_a   1.000
_cell.length_b   1.000
_cell.length_c   1.000
_cell.angle_alpha   90.00
_cell.angle_beta   90.00
_cell.angle_gamma   90.00
#
_symmetry.space_group_name_H-M   'P 1'
#
loop_
_entity.id
_entity.type
_entity.pdbx_description
1 polymer ?
#
loop_
_entity_poly.entity_id
_entity_poly.type
_entity_poly.pdbx_seq_one_letter_code
_entity_poly.pdbx_strand_id
1 'polypeptide(L)' 'MVAELTALRDQIDDVDKALLNLLAKRLELVAKVGEVKSRFGLPIYVPEREASMLASRRAEA' A
#
# COMPACT_ATOMS: atom_id res chain seq x y z
N MET A 1 -19.47 -11.06 -26.46
CA MET A 1 -18.36 -11.98 -26.07
C MET A 1 -16.97 -11.33 -26.10
N VAL A 2 -16.31 -11.11 -27.25
CA VAL A 2 -14.95 -10.53 -27.26
C VAL A 2 -14.93 -9.09 -26.71
N ALA A 3 -15.91 -8.27 -27.09
CA ALA A 3 -16.01 -6.88 -26.63
C ALA A 3 -16.25 -6.74 -25.11
N GLU A 4 -17.09 -7.61 -24.52
CA GLU A 4 -17.32 -7.62 -23.06
C GLU A 4 -16.05 -8.02 -22.29
N LEU A 5 -15.29 -8.99 -22.81
CA LEU A 5 -14.03 -9.39 -22.21
C LEU A 5 -12.99 -8.27 -22.28
N THR A 6 -12.92 -7.54 -23.40
CA THR A 6 -12.04 -6.36 -23.52
C THR A 6 -12.43 -5.28 -22.52
N ALA A 7 -13.72 -4.94 -22.39
CA ALA A 7 -14.17 -3.93 -21.43
C ALA A 7 -13.88 -4.29 -19.96
N LEU A 8 -13.92 -5.57 -19.60
CA LEU A 8 -13.50 -6.02 -18.27
C LEU A 8 -11.98 -5.90 -18.07
N ARG A 9 -11.19 -6.18 -19.10
CA ARG A 9 -9.72 -6.03 -19.06
C ARG A 9 -9.31 -4.57 -18.94
N ASP A 10 -9.96 -3.67 -19.66
CA ASP A 10 -9.70 -2.23 -19.56
C ASP A 10 -9.95 -1.72 -18.12
N GLN A 11 -11.01 -2.21 -17.46
CA GLN A 11 -11.28 -1.91 -16.06
C GLN A 11 -10.21 -2.47 -15.11
N ILE A 12 -9.71 -3.69 -15.38
CA ILE A 12 -8.60 -4.28 -14.61
C ILE A 12 -7.34 -3.42 -14.76
N ASP A 13 -7.01 -3.01 -15.98
CA ASP A 13 -5.83 -2.17 -16.25
C ASP A 13 -5.92 -0.83 -15.51
N ASP A 14 -7.12 -0.25 -15.41
CA ASP A 14 -7.33 1.00 -14.66
C ASP A 14 -7.20 0.79 -13.14
N VAL A 15 -7.70 -0.33 -12.61
CA VAL A 15 -7.46 -0.73 -11.22
C VAL A 15 -5.97 -0.93 -10.96
N ASP A 16 -5.26 -1.60 -11.86
CA ASP A 16 -3.82 -1.86 -11.72
C ASP A 16 -3.00 -0.57 -11.72
N LYS A 17 -3.33 0.40 -12.58
CA LYS A 17 -2.74 1.75 -12.52
C LYS A 17 -2.99 2.42 -11.17
N ALA A 18 -4.20 2.31 -10.64
CA ALA A 18 -4.52 2.88 -9.33
C ALA A 18 -3.73 2.20 -8.20
N LEU A 19 -3.57 0.88 -8.25
CA LEU A 19 -2.73 0.13 -7.31
C LEU A 19 -1.27 0.58 -7.35
N LEU A 20 -0.69 0.74 -8.55
CA LEU A 20 0.67 1.26 -8.70
C LEU A 20 0.84 2.65 -8.09
N ASN A 21 -0.11 3.55 -8.32
CA ASN A 21 -0.09 4.89 -7.72
C ASN A 21 -0.18 4.84 -6.19
N LEU A 22 -1.02 3.95 -5.64
CA LEU A 22 -1.12 3.77 -4.18
C LEU A 22 0.15 3.19 -3.58
N LEU A 23 0.80 2.24 -4.27
CA LEU A 23 2.08 1.67 -3.84
C LEU A 23 3.20 2.72 -3.87
N ALA A 24 3.28 3.55 -4.92
CA ALA A 24 4.23 4.64 -4.99
C ALA A 24 4.05 5.63 -3.83
N LYS A 25 2.80 6.07 -3.58
CA LYS A 25 2.47 6.93 -2.44
C LYS A 25 2.82 6.27 -1.10
N ARG A 26 2.62 4.95 -0.96
CA ARG A 26 3.02 4.21 0.24
C ARG A 26 4.53 4.26 0.45
N LEU A 27 5.34 4.10 -0.61
CA LEU A 27 6.79 4.18 -0.53
C LEU A 27 7.27 5.58 -0.08
N GLU A 28 6.68 6.64 -0.61
CA GLU A 28 6.97 8.02 -0.17
C GLU A 28 6.66 8.21 1.33
N LEU A 29 5.54 7.68 1.81
CA LEU A 29 5.19 7.75 3.23
C LEU A 29 6.16 6.95 4.11
N VAL A 30 6.59 5.77 3.66
CA VAL A 30 7.60 4.97 4.36
C VAL A 30 8.93 5.72 4.45
N ALA A 31 9.36 6.40 3.38
CA ALA A 31 10.56 7.23 3.41
C ALA A 31 10.47 8.35 4.45
N LYS A 32 9.35 9.08 4.48
CA LYS A 32 9.08 10.12 5.50
C LYS A 32 9.07 9.56 6.92
N VAL A 33 8.51 8.37 7.13
CA VAL A 33 8.58 7.69 8.45
C VAL A 33 10.04 7.39 8.82
N GLY A 34 10.86 6.94 7.87
CA GLY A 34 12.29 6.70 8.07
C GLY A 34 13.03 7.97 8.49
N GLU A 35 12.81 9.10 7.81
CA GLU A 35 13.38 10.40 8.16
C GLU A 35 13.00 10.83 9.57
N VAL A 36 11.71 10.73 9.93
CA VAL A 36 11.22 11.06 11.28
C VAL A 36 11.90 10.17 12.32
N LYS A 37 11.93 8.85 12.12
CA LYS A 37 12.56 7.92 13.06
C LYS A 37 14.05 8.19 13.21
N SER A 38 14.76 8.46 12.12
CA SER A 38 16.18 8.81 12.14
C SER A 38 16.43 10.08 12.95
N ARG A 39 15.64 11.15 12.72
CA ARG A 39 15.76 12.42 13.43
C ARG A 39 15.60 12.29 14.95
N PHE A 40 14.76 11.36 15.41
CA PHE A 40 14.48 11.16 16.84
C PHE A 40 15.18 9.93 17.43
N GLY A 41 16.08 9.26 16.69
CA GLY A 41 16.77 8.05 17.15
C GLY A 41 15.84 6.87 17.47
N LEU A 42 14.66 6.82 16.85
CA LEU A 42 13.67 5.77 17.11
C LEU A 42 14.04 4.47 16.38
N PRO A 43 13.72 3.30 16.96
CA PRO A 43 13.98 2.03 16.32
C PRO A 43 13.21 1.87 14.99
N ILE A 44 13.92 1.37 13.98
CA ILE A 44 13.36 1.10 12.66
C ILE A 44 12.30 -0.01 12.75
N TYR A 45 12.59 -1.07 13.51
CA TYR A 45 11.69 -2.18 13.75
C TYR A 45 10.82 -1.97 15.00
N VAL A 46 9.49 -2.02 14.83
CA VAL A 46 8.50 -1.89 15.91
C VAL A 46 7.45 -2.99 15.72
N PRO A 47 7.63 -4.19 16.32
CA PRO A 47 6.78 -5.36 16.05
C PRO A 47 5.31 -5.13 16.41
N GLU A 48 5.02 -4.38 17.47
CA GLU A 48 3.65 -4.04 17.85
C GLU A 48 2.90 -3.25 16.77
N ARG A 49 3.61 -2.36 16.07
CA ARG A 49 3.02 -1.57 14.98
C ARG A 49 2.62 -2.45 13.80
N GLU A 50 3.44 -3.46 13.51
CA GLU A 50 3.20 -4.43 12.45
C GLU A 50 2.03 -5.36 12.82
N ALA A 51 2.01 -5.88 14.04
CA ALA A 51 0.91 -6.69 14.55
C ALA A 51 -0.43 -5.93 14.48
N SER A 52 -0.46 -4.68 14.93
CA SER A 52 -1.65 -3.82 14.83
C SER A 52 -2.08 -3.58 13.38
N MET A 53 -1.13 -3.28 12.47
CA MET A 53 -1.43 -3.12 11.04
C MET A 53 -2.06 -4.38 10.46
N LEU A 54 -1.46 -5.55 10.70
CA LEU A 54 -1.94 -6.82 10.17
C LEU A 54 -3.33 -7.19 10.73
N ALA A 55 -3.56 -6.95 12.02
CA ALA A 55 -4.85 -7.15 12.65
C ALA A 55 -5.95 -6.29 11.99
N SER A 56 -5.68 -5.00 11.75
CA SER A 56 -6.62 -4.12 11.05
C SER A 56 -6.92 -4.60 9.63
N ARG A 57 -5.90 -5.00 8.85
CA ARG A 57 -6.10 -5.50 7.47
C ARG A 57 -6.88 -6.80 7.41
N ARG A 58 -6.75 -7.67 8.42
CA ARG A 58 -7.55 -8.90 8.52
C ARG A 58 -9.02 -8.63 8.83
N ALA A 59 -9.34 -7.52 9.50
CA ALA A 59 -10.73 -7.16 9.80
C ALA A 59 -11.44 -6.46 8.62
N GLU A 60 -10.68 -5.94 7.65
CA GLU A 60 -11.19 -5.27 6.45
C GLU A 60 -11.51 -6.24 5.30
N ALA A 61 -11.06 -7.50 5.39
CA ALA A 61 -11.24 -8.56 4.39
C ALA A 61 -12.35 -9.53 4.80
#